data_AF-A0A257UQQ0-F1
#
_entry.id   AF-A0A257UQQ0-F1
#
_cell.length_a   1.000
_cell.length_b   1.000
_cell.length_c   1.000
_cell.angle_alpha   90.00
_cell.angle_beta   90.00
_cell.angle_gamma   90.00
#
_symmetry.space_group_name_H-M   'P 1'
#
loop_
_entity.id
_entity.type
_entity.pdbx_description
1 polymer ?
#
loop_
_entity_poly.entity_id
_entity_poly.type
_entity_poly.pdbx_seq_one_letter_code
_entity_poly.pdbx_strand_id
1 'polypeptide(L)' 'MTVAITRLDLSAMALRERAARATDAKISRRLLAIALVLEGWSRRDAAEACAMDRQTLRDWVHRYA' A
#
# COMPACT_ATOMS: atom_id res chain seq x y z
N MET A 1 -0.36 -12.64 -13.68
CA MET A 1 -1.43 -11.61 -13.63
C MET A 1 -0.99 -10.49 -12.69
N THR A 2 -0.52 -9.39 -13.26
CA THR A 2 -0.14 -8.16 -12.57
C THR A 2 -1.41 -7.47 -12.09
N VAL A 3 -1.64 -7.48 -10.77
CA VAL A 3 -2.73 -6.72 -10.17
C VAL A 3 -2.45 -5.24 -10.39
N ALA A 4 -3.19 -4.60 -11.28
CA ALA A 4 -3.18 -3.16 -11.45
C ALA A 4 -3.97 -2.56 -10.28
N ILE A 5 -3.34 -1.68 -9.51
CA ILE A 5 -4.04 -0.91 -8.49
C ILE A 5 -4.87 0.12 -9.28
N THR A 6 -6.17 -0.14 -9.45
CA THR A 6 -7.07 0.63 -10.33
C THR A 6 -7.64 1.89 -9.65
N ARG A 7 -7.32 2.14 -8.38
CA ARG A 7 -7.67 3.37 -7.65
C ARG A 7 -6.43 4.25 -7.44
N LEU A 8 -5.86 4.76 -8.52
CA LEU A 8 -4.66 5.60 -8.55
C LEU A 8 -4.90 7.05 -9.01
N ASP A 9 -5.97 7.68 -8.54
CA ASP A 9 -6.01 9.17 -8.55
C ASP A 9 -5.22 9.78 -7.37
N LEU A 10 -4.52 8.94 -6.59
CA LEU A 10 -3.72 9.37 -5.44
C LEU A 10 -2.25 9.09 -5.70
N SER A 11 -1.45 10.15 -5.72
CA SER A 11 0.00 10.07 -5.75
C SER A 11 0.54 9.39 -4.47
N ALA A 12 1.77 8.87 -4.53
CA ALA A 12 2.45 8.31 -3.36
C ALA A 12 2.46 9.29 -2.16
N MET A 13 2.57 10.59 -2.43
CA MET A 13 2.50 11.64 -1.43
C MET A 13 1.12 11.73 -0.77
N ALA A 14 0.04 11.70 -1.56
CA ALA A 14 -1.32 11.74 -1.03
C ALA A 14 -1.65 10.49 -0.18
N LEU A 15 -1.07 9.33 -0.54
CA LEU A 15 -1.18 8.11 0.26
C LEU A 15 -0.45 8.23 1.60
N ARG A 16 0.74 8.85 1.63
CA ARG A 16 1.46 9.12 2.88
C ARG A 16 0.71 10.08 3.79
N GLU A 17 0.15 11.15 3.24
CA GLU A 17 -0.69 12.07 4.04
C GLU A 17 -1.91 11.37 4.61
N ARG A 18 -2.57 10.53 3.80
CA ARG A 18 -3.70 9.73 4.27
C ARG A 18 -3.28 8.73 5.34
N ALA A 19 -2.09 8.13 5.21
CA ALA A 19 -1.52 7.22 6.20
C ALA A 19 -1.24 7.94 7.52
N ALA A 20 -0.74 9.18 7.47
CA ALA A 20 -0.50 10.01 8.65
C ALA A 20 -1.80 10.42 9.35
N ARG A 21 -2.90 10.58 8.61
CA ARG A 21 -4.23 10.90 9.16
C ARG A 21 -5.03 9.67 9.59
N ALA A 22 -4.57 8.46 9.23
CA ALA A 22 -5.28 7.23 9.58
C ALA A 22 -5.10 6.91 11.07
N THR A 23 -6.23 6.79 11.78
CA THR A 23 -6.24 6.40 13.21
C THR A 23 -5.89 4.92 13.41
N ASP A 24 -6.15 4.08 12.42
CA ASP A 24 -5.82 2.65 12.47
C ASP A 24 -4.41 2.39 11.90
N ALA A 25 -3.52 1.90 12.75
CA ALA A 25 -2.15 1.53 12.38
C ALA A 25 -2.08 0.47 11.27
N LYS A 26 -3.10 -0.38 11.10
CA LYS A 26 -3.20 -1.31 9.97
C LYS A 26 -3.49 -0.55 8.68
N ILE A 27 -4.38 0.44 8.70
CA ILE A 27 -4.69 1.28 7.54
C ILE A 27 -3.47 2.12 7.15
N SER A 28 -2.78 2.70 8.13
CA SER A 28 -1.57 3.50 7.89
C SER A 28 -0.47 2.68 7.19
N ARG A 29 -0.13 1.49 7.72
CA ARG A 29 0.85 0.58 7.11
C ARG A 29 0.50 0.15 5.69
N ARG A 30 -0.79 -0.05 5.41
CA ARG A 30 -1.29 -0.42 4.07
C ARG A 30 -1.12 0.71 3.06
N LEU A 31 -1.47 1.93 3.45
CA LEU A 31 -1.33 3.11 2.60
C LEU A 31 0.15 3.39 2.29
N LEU A 32 1.03 3.21 3.29
CA LEU A 32 2.48 3.29 3.10
C LEU A 32 3.00 2.22 2.14
N ALA A 33 2.54 0.96 2.28
CA ALA A 33 2.95 -0.12 1.39
C ALA A 33 2.55 0.17 -0.07
N ILE A 34 1.37 0.74 -0.30
CA ILE A 34 0.93 1.14 -1.65
C ILE A 34 1.78 2.31 -2.17
N ALA A 35 2.09 3.30 -1.33
CA ALA A 35 2.94 4.43 -1.70
C ALA A 35 4.33 3.95 -2.17
N LEU A 36 4.94 3.01 -1.44
CA LEU A 36 6.23 2.41 -1.82
C LEU A 36 6.16 1.67 -3.16
N VAL A 37 5.10 0.88 -3.39
CA VAL A 37 4.90 0.18 -4.66
C VAL A 37 4.77 1.17 -5.83
N LEU A 38 4.14 2.33 -5.63
CA LEU A 38 4.07 3.38 -6.66
C LEU A 38 5.40 4.06 -6.94
N GLU A 39 6.29 4.10 -5.95
CA GLU A 39 7.66 4.58 -6.12
C GLU A 39 8.58 3.56 -6.81
N GLY A 40 8.04 2.40 -7.21
CA GLY A 40 8.77 1.36 -7.92
C GLY A 40 9.34 0.27 -7.02
N TRP A 41 9.01 0.25 -5.73
CA TRP A 41 9.42 -0.83 -4.85
C TRP A 41 8.73 -2.14 -5.23
N SER A 42 9.44 -3.25 -5.03
CA SER A 42 8.80 -4.56 -5.16
C SER A 42 7.73 -4.73 -4.08
N ARG A 43 6.67 -5.48 -4.39
CA ARG A 43 5.58 -5.75 -3.44
C ARG A 43 6.07 -6.47 -2.18
N ARG A 44 7.19 -7.18 -2.27
CA ARG A 44 7.80 -7.89 -1.13
C ARG A 44 8.46 -6.89 -0.20
N ASP A 45 9.32 -6.04 -0.75
CA ASP A 45 10.08 -5.05 0.02
C ASP A 45 9.15 -4.02 0.65
N ALA A 46 8.10 -3.61 -0.07
CA ALA A 46 7.07 -2.73 0.46
C ALA A 46 6.27 -3.36 1.62
N ALA A 47 5.96 -4.66 1.54
CA ALA A 47 5.28 -5.38 2.61
C ALA A 47 6.17 -5.50 3.85
N GLU A 48 7.43 -5.88 3.65
CA GLU A 48 8.42 -6.03 4.71
C GLU A 48 8.71 -4.70 5.42
N ALA A 49 8.95 -3.63 4.64
CA ALA A 49 9.15 -2.28 5.17
C ALA A 49 7.95 -1.76 5.96
N CYS A 50 6.74 -2.19 5.62
CA CYS A 50 5.52 -1.82 6.32
C CYS A 50 5.12 -2.81 7.42
N ALA A 51 6.00 -3.75 7.81
CA ALA A 51 5.72 -4.80 8.79
C ALA A 51 4.39 -5.51 8.51
N MET A 52 4.19 -5.86 7.24
CA MET A 52 3.03 -6.57 6.73
C MET A 52 3.47 -7.89 6.11
N ASP A 53 2.65 -8.92 6.31
CA ASP A 53 2.82 -10.16 5.57
C ASP A 53 2.46 -9.94 4.08
N ARG A 54 3.22 -10.58 3.19
CA ARG A 54 3.05 -10.45 1.73
C ARG A 54 1.65 -10.87 1.28
N GLN A 55 1.06 -11.89 1.91
CA GLN A 55 -0.29 -12.36 1.63
C GLN A 55 -1.31 -11.32 2.07
N THR A 56 -1.10 -10.71 3.24
CA THR A 56 -1.96 -9.61 3.73
C THR A 56 -1.96 -8.42 2.78
N LEU A 57 -0.79 -8.01 2.28
CA LEU A 57 -0.70 -6.93 1.28
C LEU A 57 -1.39 -7.33 -0.02
N ARG A 58 -1.15 -8.56 -0.51
CA ARG A 58 -1.74 -9.07 -1.74
C ARG A 58 -3.27 -9.09 -1.68
N ASP A 59 -3.85 -9.67 -0.63
CA ASP A 59 -5.30 -9.73 -0.44
C ASP A 59 -5.91 -8.33 -0.37
N TRP A 60 -5.17 -7.38 0.21
CA TRP A 60 -5.61 -5.99 0.29
C TRP A 60 -5.58 -5.26 -1.05
N VAL A 61 -4.48 -5.41 -1.80
CA VAL A 61 -4.35 -4.89 -3.16
C VAL A 61 -5.46 -5.45 -4.04
N HIS A 62 -5.83 -6.72 -3.89
CA HIS A 62 -6.97 -7.32 -4.60
C HIS A 62 -8.33 -6.80 -4.14
N ARG A 63 -8.52 -6.55 -2.83
CA ARG A 63 -9.79 -6.08 -2.27
C ARG A 63 -10.07 -4.60 -2.55
N TYR A 64 -9.03 -3.82 -2.80
CA TYR A 64 -9.11 -2.39 -3.15
C TYR A 64 -8.96 -2.11 -4.66
N ALA A 65 -8.75 -3.15 -5.49
CA ALA A 65 -8.76 -3.04 -6.95
C ALA A 65 -10.17 -2.83 -7.49
#